data_AF-A0A658NTL7-F1
#
_entry.id   AF-A0A658NTL7-F1
#
_cell.length_a   1.000
_cell.length_b   1.000
_cell.length_c   1.000
_cell.angle_alpha   90.00
_cell.angle_beta   90.00
_cell.angle_gamma   90.00
#
_symmetry.space_group_name_H-M   'P 1'
#
loop_
_entity.id
_entity.type
_entity.pdbx_description
1 polymer ?
#
loop_
_entity_poly.entity_id
_entity_poly.type
_entity_poly.pdbx_seq_one_letter_code
_entity_poly.pdbx_strand_id
1 'polypeptide(L)'
;DRYMVEIKNVATEQSFSGDRLTDYAIDSVEEAVAKQAGVQMRDGELYVRGGRSGEVSMRIDDVPVDNVGGGGAISVSSMAVEATELVTGGMDP
;
A
#
# COMPACT_ATOMS: atom_id res chain seq x y z
N ASP A 1 -4.81 -20.08 -35.50
CA ASP A 1 -4.84 -18.84 -34.70
C ASP A 1 -4.89 -19.15 -33.22
N ARG A 2 -3.88 -18.72 -32.48
CA ARG A 2 -3.90 -18.79 -31.02
C ARG A 2 -4.67 -17.58 -30.53
N TYR A 3 -5.84 -17.82 -29.92
CA TYR A 3 -6.56 -16.79 -29.19
C TYR A 3 -5.70 -16.38 -27.99
N MET A 4 -5.13 -15.17 -28.05
CA MET A 4 -4.50 -14.54 -26.91
C MET A 4 -5.63 -13.93 -26.09
N VAL A 5 -5.98 -14.58 -24.98
CA VAL A 5 -6.88 -13.99 -23.99
C VAL A 5 -6.00 -13.14 -23.10
N GLU A 6 -6.15 -11.81 -23.19
CA GLU A 6 -5.68 -10.92 -22.13
C GLU A 6 -6.49 -11.23 -20.88
N ILE A 7 -5.90 -11.98 -19.95
CA ILE A 7 -6.42 -12.11 -18.60
C ILE A 7 -6.18 -10.74 -17.96
N LYS A 8 -7.24 -9.92 -17.89
CA LYS A 8 -7.17 -8.65 -17.17
C LYS A 8 -6.88 -8.97 -15.71
N ASN A 9 -5.73 -8.55 -15.22
CA ASN A 9 -5.39 -8.61 -13.80
C ASN A 9 -6.47 -7.85 -13.01
N VAL A 10 -7.07 -8.51 -12.01
CA VAL A 10 -8.05 -7.88 -11.12
C VAL A 10 -7.28 -7.22 -9.98
N ALA A 11 -6.51 -6.18 -10.33
CA ALA A 11 -5.81 -5.33 -9.39
C ALA A 11 -6.56 -4.00 -9.26
N THR A 12 -6.61 -3.47 -8.04
CA THR A 12 -7.04 -2.10 -7.76
C THR A 12 -5.80 -1.35 -7.31
N GLU A 13 -5.36 -0.42 -8.15
CA GLU A 13 -4.22 0.47 -7.91
C GLU A 13 -4.74 1.84 -7.50
N GLN A 14 -4.08 2.45 -6.52
CA GLN A 14 -4.38 3.80 -6.08
C GLN A 14 -3.09 4.54 -5.79
N SER A 15 -2.94 5.71 -6.38
CA SER A 15 -1.77 6.56 -6.20
C SER A 15 -2.14 7.86 -5.48
N PHE A 16 -1.29 8.23 -4.54
CA PHE A 16 -1.34 9.48 -3.79
C PHE A 16 -0.06 10.25 -4.07
N SER A 17 -0.17 11.56 -4.27
CA SER A 17 1.00 12.45 -4.40
C SER A 17 1.31 13.11 -3.07
N GLY A 18 2.57 13.41 -2.80
CA GLY A 18 3.03 14.07 -1.56
C GLY A 18 2.32 15.40 -1.29
N ASP A 19 2.01 16.16 -2.34
CA ASP A 19 1.22 17.40 -2.24
C ASP A 19 -0.18 17.14 -1.64
N ARG A 20 -0.83 16.04 -2.06
CA ARG A 20 -2.14 15.66 -1.52
C ARG A 20 -2.05 15.21 -0.07
N LEU A 21 -0.98 14.50 0.31
CA LEU A 21 -0.76 14.10 1.70
C LEU A 21 -0.60 15.32 2.61
N THR A 22 0.11 16.34 2.11
CA THR A 22 0.28 17.63 2.78
C THR A 22 -1.06 18.37 2.92
N ASP A 23 -1.85 18.42 1.84
CA ASP A 23 -3.18 19.07 1.84
C ASP A 23 -4.19 18.42 2.80
N TYR A 24 -4.11 17.10 2.98
CA TYR A 24 -4.98 16.36 3.89
C TYR A 24 -4.54 16.41 5.37
N ALA A 25 -3.51 17.21 5.69
CA ALA A 25 -2.91 17.29 7.03
C ALA A 25 -2.54 15.91 7.60
N ILE A 26 -2.00 15.06 6.73
CA ILE A 26 -1.58 13.71 7.09
C ILE A 26 -0.10 13.72 7.40
N ASP A 27 0.26 13.32 8.62
CA ASP A 27 1.64 13.36 9.10
C ASP A 27 2.47 12.16 8.61
N SER A 28 1.81 11.05 8.24
CA SER A 28 2.48 9.81 7.83
C SER A 28 1.80 9.08 6.65
N VAL A 29 2.59 8.37 5.86
CA VAL A 29 2.10 7.62 4.69
C VAL A 29 1.12 6.50 5.10
N GLU A 30 1.33 5.89 6.26
CA GLU A 30 0.46 4.82 6.77
C GLU A 30 -0.93 5.35 7.10
N GLU A 31 -1.01 6.57 7.66
CA GLU A 31 -2.30 7.21 7.89
C GLU A 31 -3.00 7.51 6.57
N ALA A 32 -2.27 7.95 5.54
CA ALA A 32 -2.83 8.19 4.21
C ALA A 32 -3.41 6.92 3.59
N VAL A 33 -2.63 5.83 3.65
CA VAL A 33 -3.02 4.53 3.14
C VAL A 33 -4.19 3.95 3.97
N ALA A 34 -4.25 4.21 5.28
CA ALA A 34 -5.37 3.81 6.14
C ALA A 34 -6.68 4.60 5.90
N LYS A 35 -6.64 5.79 5.30
CA LYS A 35 -7.87 6.49 4.85
C LYS A 35 -8.53 5.79 3.67
N GLN A 36 -7.82 4.88 2.99
CA GLN A 36 -8.36 4.21 1.83
C GLN A 36 -9.45 3.19 2.21
N ALA A 37 -10.54 3.18 1.46
CA ALA A 37 -11.65 2.27 1.68
C ALA A 37 -11.17 0.80 1.62
N GLY A 38 -11.43 0.06 2.70
CA GLY A 38 -11.04 -1.35 2.83
C GLY A 38 -9.61 -1.57 3.34
N VAL A 39 -8.87 -0.50 3.68
CA VAL A 39 -7.60 -0.59 4.39
C VAL A 39 -7.82 -0.24 5.85
N GLN A 40 -7.21 -1.01 6.75
CA GLN A 40 -7.25 -0.77 8.18
C GLN A 40 -5.87 -0.95 8.77
N MET A 41 -5.46 -0.02 9.63
CA MET A 41 -4.23 -0.15 10.40
C MET A 41 -4.57 -0.50 11.84
N ARG A 42 -3.98 -1.57 12.38
CA ARG A 42 -4.16 -2.00 13.78
C ARG A 42 -2.83 -2.50 14.32
N ASP A 43 -2.45 -2.02 15.50
CA ASP A 43 -1.22 -2.43 16.20
C ASP A 43 0.07 -2.31 15.34
N GLY A 44 0.09 -1.31 14.44
CA GLY A 44 1.22 -1.09 13.52
C GLY A 44 1.26 -2.05 12.33
N GLU A 45 0.19 -2.80 12.08
CA GLU A 45 0.03 -3.70 10.95
C GLU A 45 -1.07 -3.22 10.01
N LEU A 46 -0.89 -3.44 8.70
CA LEU A 46 -1.88 -3.10 7.67
C LEU A 46 -2.73 -4.31 7.31
N TYR A 47 -4.04 -4.10 7.25
CA TYR A 47 -5.04 -5.09 6.86
C TYR A 47 -5.78 -4.57 5.63
N VAL A 48 -5.63 -5.24 4.50
CA VAL A 48 -6.24 -4.83 3.23
C VAL A 48 -7.35 -5.82 2.88
N ARG A 49 -8.59 -5.32 2.72
CA ARG A 49 -9.79 -6.09 2.35
C ARG A 49 -10.03 -7.35 3.20
N GLY A 50 -9.64 -7.31 4.48
CA GLY A 50 -9.77 -8.44 5.41
C GLY A 50 -8.67 -9.51 5.29
N GLY A 51 -7.61 -9.25 4.51
CA GLY A 51 -6.38 -10.07 4.45
C GLY A 51 -5.56 -10.01 5.74
N ARG A 52 -4.55 -10.87 5.83
CA ARG A 52 -3.65 -10.93 7.00
C ARG A 52 -2.56 -9.86 6.89
N SER A 53 -2.05 -9.40 8.03
CA SER A 53 -0.97 -8.41 8.08
C SER A 53 0.29 -8.82 7.30
N GLY A 54 0.64 -10.11 7.34
CA GLY A 54 1.77 -10.67 6.60
C GLY A 54 1.57 -10.86 5.09
N GLU A 55 0.41 -10.51 4.54
CA GLU A 55 0.13 -10.53 3.09
C GLU A 55 0.32 -9.15 2.44
N VAL A 56 0.67 -8.14 3.23
CA VAL A 56 0.98 -6.79 2.76
C VAL A 56 2.51 -6.63 2.68
N SER A 57 3.01 -6.32 1.49
CA SER A 57 4.40 -5.90 1.31
C SER A 57 4.48 -4.39 1.19
N MET A 58 5.41 -3.78 1.93
CA MET A 58 5.71 -2.35 1.86
C MET A 58 7.10 -2.17 1.27
N ARG A 59 7.21 -1.29 0.28
CA ARG A 59 8.48 -0.95 -0.37
C ARG A 59 8.65 0.57 -0.39
N ILE A 60 9.87 1.00 -0.14
CA ILE A 60 10.30 2.40 -0.30
C ILE A 60 11.45 2.37 -1.29
N ASP A 61 11.33 3.10 -2.40
CA ASP A 61 12.32 3.11 -3.48
C ASP A 61 12.70 1.69 -3.97
N ASP A 62 11.69 0.82 -4.10
CA ASP A 62 11.81 -0.62 -4.44
C ASP A 62 12.58 -1.48 -3.42
N VAL A 63 12.97 -0.91 -2.28
CA VAL A 63 13.54 -1.65 -1.16
C VAL A 63 12.42 -2.16 -0.27
N PRO A 64 12.27 -3.48 -0.07
CA PRO A 64 11.31 -4.02 0.89
C PRO A 64 11.70 -3.60 2.30
N VAL A 65 10.74 -2.99 2.99
CA VAL A 65 10.88 -2.50 4.36
C VAL A 65 9.92 -3.23 5.30
N ASP A 66 9.27 -4.27 4.81
CA ASP A 66 8.41 -5.16 5.58
C ASP A 66 9.22 -6.02 6.54
N ASN A 67 8.85 -5.97 7.83
CA ASN A 67 9.44 -6.83 8.83
C ASN A 67 8.71 -8.18 8.82
N VAL A 68 9.40 -9.22 8.32
CA VAL A 68 8.91 -10.61 8.23
C VAL A 68 8.40 -11.18 9.58
N GLY A 69 8.78 -10.55 10.70
CA GLY A 69 8.41 -10.97 12.06
C GLY A 69 7.25 -10.21 12.73
N GLY A 70 6.50 -9.37 12.01
CA GLY A 70 5.37 -8.62 12.60
C GLY A 70 5.79 -7.45 13.50
N GLY A 71 6.99 -6.91 13.28
CA GLY A 71 7.51 -5.79 14.05
C GLY A 71 7.31 -4.46 13.33
N GLY A 72 6.21 -3.78 13.65
CA GLY A 72 5.96 -2.34 13.48
C GLY A 72 6.12 -1.76 12.08
N ALA A 73 5.04 -1.22 11.51
CA ALA A 73 5.13 -0.34 10.35
C ALA A 73 6.17 0.77 10.62
N ILE A 74 7.21 0.83 9.79
CA ILE A 74 8.12 1.96 9.74
C ILE A 74 7.30 3.17 9.33
N SER A 75 7.16 4.15 10.21
CA SER A 75 6.41 5.37 9.92
C SER A 75 7.20 6.27 8.99
N VAL A 76 6.72 6.44 7.76
CA VAL A 76 7.33 7.36 6.79
C VAL A 76 6.61 8.71 6.85
N SER A 77 7.36 9.78 7.06
CA SER A 77 6.81 11.14 7.05
C SER A 77 6.29 11.49 5.65
N SER A 78 5.11 12.10 5.58
CA SER A 78 4.51 12.57 4.32
C SER A 78 5.40 13.57 3.56
N MET A 79 6.23 14.35 4.26
CA MET A 79 7.19 15.27 3.64
C MET A 79 8.36 14.57 2.95
N ALA A 80 8.63 13.31 3.28
CA ALA A 80 9.75 12.54 2.72
C ALA A 80 9.36 11.79 1.43
N VAL A 81 8.10 11.87 1.00
CA VAL A 81 7.55 11.03 -0.07
C VAL A 81 6.91 11.87 -1.17
N GLU A 82 7.35 11.64 -2.41
CA GLU A 82 6.79 12.28 -3.59
C GLU A 82 5.50 11.59 -4.07
N ALA A 83 5.46 10.25 -4.00
CA ALA A 83 4.31 9.46 -4.37
C ALA A 83 4.19 8.17 -3.53
N THR A 84 2.96 7.76 -3.26
CA THR A 84 2.63 6.49 -2.63
C THR A 84 1.65 5.74 -3.52
N GLU A 85 1.92 4.47 -3.77
CA GLU A 85 1.03 3.60 -4.52
C GLU A 85 0.57 2.42 -3.66
N LEU A 86 -0.74 2.20 -3.63
CA LEU A 86 -1.37 1.05 -3.02
C LEU A 86 -1.96 0.17 -4.11
N VAL A 87 -1.43 -1.03 -4.24
CA VAL A 87 -1.95 -2.06 -5.15
C VAL A 87 -2.60 -3.17 -4.33
N THR A 88 -3.86 -3.49 -4.65
CA THR A 88 -4.64 -4.52 -3.93
C THR A 88 -5.30 -5.48 -4.91
N GLY A 89 -5.27 -6.79 -4.63
CA GLY A 89 -5.86 -7.81 -5.50
C GLY A 89 -4.97 -9.05 -5.61
N GLY A 90 -5.37 -10.00 -6.44
CA GLY A 90 -4.51 -11.11 -6.82
C GLY A 90 -3.42 -10.57 -7.75
N MET A 91 -2.24 -10.29 -7.20
CA MET A 91 -1.06 -10.10 -8.02
C MET A 91 -0.61 -11.49 -8.48
N ASP A 92 -1.11 -11.93 -9.63
CA ASP A 92 -0.50 -13.07 -10.31
C ASP A 92 0.91 -12.63 -10.76
N PRO A 93 1.97 -13.40 -10.47
CA PRO A 93 3.34 -13.08 -10.83
C PRO A 93 3.62 -13.14 -12.35
#